data_AF-A0A961ICL8-F1
#
_entry.id   AF-A0A961ICL8-F1
#
_cell.length_a   1.000
_cell.length_b   1.000
_cell.length_c   1.000
_cell.angle_alpha   90.00
_cell.angle_beta   90.00
_cell.angle_gamma   90.00
#
_symmetry.space_group_name_H-M   'P 1'
#
loop_
_entity.id
_entity.type
_entity.pdbx_description
1 polymer ?
#
loop_
_entity_poly.entity_id
_entity_poly.type
_entity_poly.pdbx_seq_one_letter_code
_entity_poly.pdbx_strand_id
1 'polypeptide(L)'
;ADLAYLKERAFLLACDTAARVMASAGILPHAIMTLDAQKHTLFHFQSDPIFKECLLFADLVTHPAVLRHIPHRALIFSTTARLIPAGDGSLRREATPGSEHAELIHGPIGSIQSGGSVATSAFDLLRTLGCDPILLIGQDLAYTGRMIHSPGTHHTRRWLTTVHRTNSLSTIIQRIVHKRETMLTEGLAGRPVLTDYVLNLYRQWFEESIPGVRNSVFNLTRGGARIQGIERRTIEQLDLPLQTNLLARFANARPAHPVFRHTVNERLYSDLNRFLSEDDDSRQVELKQRAEKFFEHYPALRILSRRAGIYVRRNAARLSPERARGVYERYLLENLRELERSLRPYFAKT
;
A
#
# COMPACT_ATOMS: atom_id res chain seq x y z
N ALA A 1 2.05 -28.66 -5.60
CA ALA A 1 3.33 -29.25 -6.05
C ALA A 1 4.26 -28.14 -6.53
N ASP A 2 3.83 -27.34 -7.50
CA ASP A 2 4.62 -26.32 -8.21
C ASP A 2 5.22 -25.20 -7.35
N LEU A 3 4.44 -24.55 -6.49
CA LEU A 3 4.94 -23.49 -5.61
C LEU A 3 5.87 -24.01 -4.50
N ALA A 4 5.78 -25.29 -4.15
CA ALA A 4 6.68 -25.90 -3.17
C ALA A 4 8.11 -26.00 -3.74
N TYR A 5 8.26 -26.32 -5.03
CA TYR A 5 9.55 -26.28 -5.73
C TYR A 5 10.21 -24.89 -5.65
N LEU A 6 9.43 -23.83 -5.85
CA LEU A 6 9.94 -22.46 -5.78
C LEU A 6 10.30 -22.01 -4.37
N LYS A 7 9.67 -22.57 -3.33
CA LYS A 7 9.89 -22.16 -1.94
C LYS A 7 11.36 -22.28 -1.51
N GLU A 8 12.08 -23.28 -2.00
CA GLU A 8 13.49 -23.51 -1.65
C GLU A 8 14.48 -22.83 -2.60
N ARG A 9 13.97 -22.18 -3.67
CA ARG A 9 14.78 -21.67 -4.79
C ARG A 9 14.56 -20.19 -5.08
N ALA A 10 13.48 -19.60 -4.56
CA ALA A 10 13.09 -18.25 -4.84
C ALA A 10 12.47 -17.55 -3.63
N PHE A 11 12.68 -16.24 -3.54
CA PHE A 11 12.03 -15.39 -2.55
C PHE A 11 10.55 -15.18 -2.90
N LEU A 12 9.69 -16.00 -2.30
CA LEU A 12 8.23 -15.85 -2.38
C LEU A 12 7.70 -14.61 -1.65
N LEU A 13 7.23 -13.62 -2.42
CA LEU A 13 6.50 -12.43 -1.96
C LEU A 13 5.02 -12.55 -2.34
N ALA A 14 4.12 -12.62 -1.35
CA ALA A 14 2.68 -12.66 -1.57
C ALA A 14 2.04 -11.27 -1.52
N CYS A 15 1.11 -10.98 -2.43
CA CYS A 15 0.35 -9.73 -2.44
C CYS A 15 -0.98 -9.89 -1.69
N ASP A 16 -1.20 -9.15 -0.61
CA ASP A 16 -2.43 -9.09 0.21
C ASP A 16 -3.23 -10.41 0.21
N THR A 17 -4.28 -10.50 -0.63
CA THR A 17 -5.19 -11.66 -0.73
C THR A 17 -4.52 -12.99 -1.06
N ALA A 18 -3.38 -12.98 -1.77
CA ALA A 18 -2.65 -14.16 -2.18
C ALA A 18 -2.03 -14.92 -0.99
N ALA A 19 -1.66 -14.19 0.08
CA ALA A 19 -0.98 -14.78 1.25
C ALA A 19 -1.80 -15.93 1.86
N ARG A 20 -3.12 -15.74 1.99
CA ARG A 20 -4.00 -16.78 2.55
C ARG A 20 -4.25 -17.95 1.63
N VAL A 21 -4.30 -17.70 0.32
CA VAL A 21 -4.45 -18.76 -0.68
C VAL A 21 -3.23 -19.67 -0.64
N MET A 22 -2.03 -19.08 -0.60
CA MET A 22 -0.77 -19.83 -0.45
C MET A 22 -0.74 -20.61 0.88
N ALA A 23 -1.04 -19.95 2.01
CA ALA A 23 -1.04 -20.58 3.32
C ALA A 23 -2.04 -21.75 3.41
N SER A 24 -3.24 -21.60 2.81
CA SER A 24 -4.25 -22.68 2.77
C SER A 24 -3.81 -23.87 1.91
N ALA A 25 -2.85 -23.69 1.01
CA ALA A 25 -2.20 -24.74 0.24
C ALA A 25 -0.93 -25.31 0.92
N GLY A 26 -0.67 -24.94 2.18
CA GLY A 26 0.52 -25.39 2.93
C GLY A 26 1.82 -24.69 2.54
N ILE A 27 1.75 -23.60 1.77
CA ILE A 27 2.92 -22.85 1.30
C ILE A 27 2.92 -21.49 1.97
N LEU A 28 3.82 -21.31 2.93
CA LEU A 28 4.03 -20.01 3.56
C LEU A 28 5.01 -19.17 2.72
N PRO A 29 4.65 -17.94 2.31
CA PRO A 29 5.58 -17.04 1.63
C PRO A 29 6.67 -16.55 2.60
N HIS A 30 7.80 -16.09 2.05
CA HIS A 30 8.85 -15.46 2.84
C HIS A 30 8.44 -14.06 3.29
N ALA A 31 7.66 -13.38 2.45
CA ALA A 31 7.20 -12.03 2.70
C ALA A 31 5.81 -11.78 2.16
N ILE A 32 5.17 -10.74 2.70
CA ILE A 32 3.86 -10.26 2.31
C ILE A 32 3.99 -8.77 1.99
N MET A 33 3.54 -8.37 0.80
CA MET A 33 3.30 -6.96 0.46
C MET A 33 1.84 -6.63 0.77
N THR A 34 1.62 -5.59 1.56
CA THR A 34 0.30 -5.06 1.88
C THR A 34 0.22 -3.58 1.59
N LEU A 35 -0.89 -3.16 0.99
CA LEU A 35 -1.13 -1.77 0.61
C LEU A 35 -2.57 -1.31 0.88
N ASP A 36 -3.54 -2.23 0.91
CA ASP A 36 -4.95 -1.86 1.02
C ASP A 36 -5.31 -1.15 2.35
N ALA A 37 -5.85 0.06 2.23
CA ALA A 37 -6.29 0.89 3.36
C ALA A 37 -7.62 0.44 4.00
N GLN A 38 -8.31 -0.53 3.40
CA GLN A 38 -9.65 -0.90 3.83
C GLN A 38 -9.62 -1.86 5.02
N LYS A 39 -10.58 -1.73 5.94
CA LYS A 39 -10.67 -2.61 7.13
C LYS A 39 -10.74 -4.09 6.78
N HIS A 40 -11.26 -4.42 5.58
CA HIS A 40 -11.38 -5.81 5.16
C HIS A 40 -10.04 -6.51 4.89
N THR A 41 -8.95 -5.76 4.72
CA THR A 41 -7.59 -6.28 4.55
C THR A 41 -7.19 -7.20 5.71
N LEU A 42 -7.64 -6.90 6.93
CA LEU A 42 -7.46 -7.78 8.10
C LEU A 42 -7.94 -9.22 7.86
N PHE A 43 -9.04 -9.38 7.14
CA PHE A 43 -9.61 -10.69 6.90
C PHE A 43 -8.86 -11.48 5.83
N HIS A 44 -7.99 -10.84 5.05
CA HIS A 44 -7.05 -11.55 4.19
C HIS A 44 -6.07 -12.36 5.03
N PHE A 45 -5.71 -11.90 6.22
CA PHE A 45 -4.77 -12.59 7.11
C PHE A 45 -5.46 -13.42 8.19
N GLN A 46 -6.72 -13.12 8.54
CA GLN A 46 -7.51 -13.81 9.57
C GLN A 46 -6.83 -13.87 10.96
N SER A 47 -5.86 -12.97 11.22
CA SER A 47 -4.98 -13.02 12.40
C SER A 47 -4.31 -14.37 12.62
N ASP A 48 -4.03 -15.10 11.54
CA ASP A 48 -3.44 -16.44 11.62
C ASP A 48 -1.97 -16.35 12.11
N PRO A 49 -1.62 -17.02 13.23
CA PRO A 49 -0.26 -17.03 13.75
C PRO A 49 0.79 -17.57 12.78
N ILE A 50 0.39 -18.29 11.73
CA ILE A 50 1.31 -18.82 10.72
C ILE A 50 2.13 -17.70 10.05
N PHE A 51 1.60 -16.47 9.97
CA PHE A 51 2.28 -15.35 9.35
C PHE A 51 3.40 -14.75 10.21
N LYS A 52 3.58 -15.18 11.47
CA LYS A 52 4.67 -14.74 12.35
C LYS A 52 6.07 -14.99 11.77
N GLU A 53 6.20 -15.90 10.82
CA GLU A 53 7.47 -16.20 10.16
C GLU A 53 7.71 -15.33 8.90
N CYS A 54 6.70 -14.62 8.42
CA CYS A 54 6.77 -13.80 7.22
C CYS A 54 7.30 -12.40 7.52
N LEU A 55 8.11 -11.84 6.62
CA LEU A 55 8.36 -10.40 6.56
C LEU A 55 7.08 -9.69 6.10
N LEU A 56 6.78 -8.54 6.69
CA LEU A 56 5.68 -7.69 6.26
C LEU A 56 6.24 -6.42 5.63
N PHE A 57 6.12 -6.31 4.31
CA PHE A 57 6.32 -5.06 3.58
C PHE A 57 4.99 -4.31 3.55
N ALA A 58 4.93 -3.18 4.25
CA ALA A 58 3.72 -2.40 4.39
C ALA A 58 3.89 -1.03 3.77
N ASP A 59 2.97 -0.67 2.87
CA ASP A 59 2.82 0.72 2.46
C ASP A 59 2.23 1.56 3.61
N LEU A 60 2.60 2.84 3.67
CA LEU A 60 2.04 3.84 4.58
C LEU A 60 0.50 3.83 4.63
N VAL A 61 -0.19 3.59 3.51
CA VAL A 61 -1.66 3.61 3.45
C VAL A 61 -2.31 2.33 3.94
N THR A 62 -1.53 1.28 4.22
CA THR A 62 -2.04 0.01 4.75
C THR A 62 -2.91 0.27 5.98
N HIS A 63 -4.04 -0.43 6.08
CA HIS A 63 -4.91 -0.30 7.23
C HIS A 63 -4.14 -0.61 8.54
N PRO A 64 -4.00 0.34 9.50
CA PRO A 64 -3.08 0.20 10.63
C PRO A 64 -3.34 -1.01 11.55
N ALA A 65 -4.56 -1.53 11.54
CA ALA A 65 -4.90 -2.74 12.28
C ALA A 65 -4.15 -3.99 11.76
N VAL A 66 -3.76 -4.03 10.48
CA VAL A 66 -2.92 -5.12 9.93
C VAL A 66 -1.61 -5.16 10.69
N LEU A 67 -0.97 -4.01 10.83
CA LEU A 67 0.32 -3.85 11.50
C LEU A 67 0.25 -4.17 13.01
N ARG A 68 -0.90 -3.92 13.64
CA ARG A 68 -1.11 -4.15 15.08
C ARG A 68 -1.55 -5.56 15.44
N HIS A 69 -2.27 -6.26 14.56
CA HIS A 69 -2.95 -7.49 14.92
C HIS A 69 -2.53 -8.71 14.10
N ILE A 70 -1.80 -8.53 12.99
CA ILE A 70 -1.30 -9.65 12.20
C ILE A 70 0.12 -9.97 12.68
N PRO A 71 0.36 -11.17 13.22
CA PRO A 71 1.70 -11.59 13.60
C PRO A 71 2.62 -11.61 12.38
N HIS A 72 3.82 -11.08 12.52
CA HIS A 72 4.84 -11.04 11.47
C HIS A 72 6.24 -11.01 12.07
N ARG A 73 7.22 -11.48 11.30
CA ARG A 73 8.63 -11.61 11.73
C ARG A 73 9.29 -10.26 11.90
N ALA A 74 9.13 -9.42 10.88
CA ALA A 74 9.69 -8.09 10.81
C ALA A 74 8.83 -7.19 9.93
N LEU A 75 8.84 -5.90 10.24
CA LEU A 75 8.08 -4.88 9.52
C LEU A 75 9.05 -4.00 8.74
N ILE A 76 8.79 -3.85 7.44
CA ILE A 76 9.51 -2.96 6.55
C ILE A 76 8.47 -2.00 5.97
N PHE A 77 8.61 -0.73 6.32
CA PHE A 77 7.72 0.30 5.81
C PHE A 77 8.27 0.90 4.52
N SER A 78 7.37 1.17 3.60
CA SER A 78 7.64 2.00 2.42
C SER A 78 6.49 2.98 2.21
N THR A 79 6.78 4.04 1.47
CA THR A 79 5.73 4.82 0.81
C THR A 79 5.62 4.39 -0.65
N THR A 80 4.51 4.73 -1.29
CA THR A 80 4.34 4.55 -2.73
C THR A 80 4.37 5.89 -3.44
N ALA A 81 4.83 5.87 -4.68
CA ALA A 81 4.74 7.02 -5.56
C ALA A 81 4.44 6.57 -6.99
N ARG A 82 3.78 7.44 -7.73
CA ARG A 82 3.67 7.31 -9.18
C ARG A 82 4.78 8.10 -9.83
N LEU A 83 5.52 7.49 -10.76
CA LEU A 83 6.45 8.21 -11.61
C LEU A 83 5.72 8.61 -12.89
N ILE A 84 5.73 9.90 -13.20
CA ILE A 84 5.05 10.47 -14.36
C ILE A 84 6.10 11.09 -15.27
N PRO A 85 6.22 10.66 -16.53
CA PRO A 85 7.05 11.35 -17.51
C PRO A 85 6.60 12.80 -17.68
N ALA A 86 7.52 13.74 -17.49
CA ALA A 86 7.32 15.14 -17.78
C ALA A 86 7.68 15.44 -19.24
N GLY A 87 7.16 16.55 -19.78
CA GLY A 87 7.37 16.94 -21.18
C GLY A 87 8.83 17.25 -21.54
N ASP A 88 9.70 17.41 -20.53
CA ASP A 88 11.14 17.63 -20.66
C ASP A 88 11.96 16.31 -20.61
N GLY A 89 11.29 15.16 -20.51
CA GLY A 89 11.93 13.85 -20.39
C GLY A 89 12.34 13.45 -18.96
N SER A 90 12.12 14.32 -17.97
CA SER A 90 12.33 13.97 -16.56
C SER A 90 11.18 13.13 -16.00
N LEU A 91 11.41 12.42 -14.89
CA LEU A 91 10.35 11.71 -14.17
C LEU A 91 9.90 12.54 -12.97
N ARG A 92 8.65 12.99 -13.00
CA ARG A 92 8.00 13.65 -11.85
C ARG A 92 7.48 12.59 -10.89
N ARG A 93 7.96 12.62 -9.66
CA ARG A 93 7.44 11.80 -8.55
C ARG A 93 6.18 12.42 -7.99
N GLU A 94 5.07 11.70 -8.08
CA GLU A 94 3.82 12.03 -7.39
C GLU A 94 3.68 11.06 -6.20
N ALA A 95 4.04 11.56 -5.01
CA ALA A 95 4.01 10.76 -3.79
C ALA A 95 2.57 10.53 -3.31
N THR A 96 2.32 9.37 -2.70
CA THR A 96 1.04 9.06 -2.07
C THR A 96 0.73 10.11 -0.99
N PRO A 97 -0.50 10.65 -0.91
CA PRO A 97 -0.87 11.65 0.07
C PRO A 97 -0.51 11.23 1.50
N GLY A 98 0.18 12.10 2.24
CA GLY A 98 0.68 11.81 3.58
C GLY A 98 2.13 11.34 3.64
N SER A 99 2.76 10.97 2.51
CA SER A 99 4.16 10.53 2.49
C SER A 99 5.11 11.64 2.95
N GLU A 100 4.98 12.85 2.41
CA GLU A 100 5.80 14.01 2.81
C GLU A 100 5.61 14.36 4.29
N HIS A 101 4.39 14.20 4.81
CA HIS A 101 4.07 14.42 6.22
C HIS A 101 4.77 13.39 7.11
N ALA A 102 4.73 12.11 6.70
CA ALA A 102 5.40 11.03 7.41
C ALA A 102 6.93 11.19 7.36
N GLU A 103 7.50 11.56 6.21
CA GLU A 103 8.94 11.79 6.04
C GLU A 103 9.42 13.01 6.82
N LEU A 104 8.62 14.08 6.91
CA LEU A 104 8.94 15.24 7.75
C LEU A 104 9.06 14.86 9.22
N ILE A 105 8.23 13.93 9.69
CA ILE A 105 8.21 13.48 11.10
C ILE A 105 9.30 12.44 11.37
N HIS A 106 9.42 11.42 10.53
CA HIS A 106 10.22 10.22 10.79
C HIS A 106 11.55 10.17 10.04
N GLY A 107 11.86 11.21 9.24
CA GLY A 107 12.99 11.19 8.33
C GLY A 107 12.69 10.39 7.04
N PRO A 108 13.69 10.14 6.19
CA PRO A 108 13.48 9.44 4.92
C PRO A 108 13.00 8.00 5.16
N ILE A 109 11.81 7.67 4.64
CA ILE A 109 11.21 6.33 4.74
C ILE A 109 11.60 5.48 3.52
N GLY A 110 11.73 6.12 2.35
CA GLY A 110 11.90 5.45 1.07
C GLY A 110 10.56 5.19 0.39
N SER A 111 10.60 5.08 -0.94
CA SER A 111 9.41 4.85 -1.75
C SER A 111 9.63 3.84 -2.84
N ILE A 112 8.59 3.06 -3.13
CA ILE A 112 8.50 2.18 -4.30
C ILE A 112 7.49 2.75 -5.31
N GLN A 113 7.69 2.44 -6.58
CA GLN A 113 6.73 2.80 -7.62
C GLN A 113 5.46 1.95 -7.49
N SER A 114 4.30 2.58 -7.71
CA SER A 114 3.03 1.85 -7.80
C SER A 114 2.30 2.17 -9.10
N GLY A 115 1.76 1.13 -9.74
CA GLY A 115 0.79 1.22 -10.83
C GLY A 115 -0.66 1.25 -10.34
N GLY A 116 -0.88 1.47 -9.04
CA GLY A 116 -2.21 1.51 -8.43
C GLY A 116 -2.72 0.14 -7.96
N SER A 117 -1.84 -0.85 -7.79
CA SER A 117 -2.17 -2.16 -7.21
C SER A 117 -1.04 -2.70 -6.33
N VAL A 118 -1.38 -3.64 -5.44
CA VAL A 118 -0.41 -4.35 -4.60
C VAL A 118 0.63 -5.08 -5.45
N ALA A 119 0.18 -5.71 -6.55
CA ALA A 119 1.06 -6.48 -7.44
C ALA A 119 2.09 -5.63 -8.18
N THR A 120 1.69 -4.46 -8.68
CA THR A 120 2.62 -3.52 -9.33
C THR A 120 3.66 -2.99 -8.34
N SER A 121 3.23 -2.70 -7.11
CA SER A 121 4.13 -2.27 -6.02
C SER A 121 5.08 -3.39 -5.58
N ALA A 122 4.58 -4.63 -5.48
CA ALA A 122 5.40 -5.80 -5.18
C ALA A 122 6.44 -6.09 -6.27
N PHE A 123 6.08 -5.91 -7.54
CA PHE A 123 7.01 -6.01 -8.65
C PHE A 123 8.13 -4.97 -8.55
N ASP A 124 7.79 -3.70 -8.32
CA ASP A 124 8.79 -2.65 -8.18
C ASP A 124 9.69 -2.84 -6.94
N LEU A 125 9.12 -3.35 -5.85
CA LEU A 125 9.88 -3.77 -4.67
C LEU A 125 10.92 -4.84 -5.02
N LEU A 126 10.51 -5.92 -5.70
CA LEU A 126 11.43 -7.00 -6.10
C LEU A 126 12.53 -6.49 -7.05
N ARG A 127 12.17 -5.60 -7.99
CA ARG A 127 13.13 -4.92 -8.87
C ARG A 127 14.14 -4.10 -8.05
N THR A 128 13.66 -3.32 -7.09
CA THR A 128 14.49 -2.46 -6.22
C THR A 128 15.40 -3.28 -5.31
N LEU A 129 14.94 -4.45 -4.86
CA LEU A 129 15.76 -5.41 -4.10
C LEU A 129 16.79 -6.16 -4.96
N GLY A 130 16.77 -5.96 -6.29
CA GLY A 130 17.70 -6.61 -7.22
C GLY A 130 17.41 -8.08 -7.45
N CYS A 131 16.17 -8.55 -7.22
CA CYS A 131 15.79 -9.94 -7.48
C CYS A 131 15.89 -10.27 -8.97
N ASP A 132 16.61 -11.33 -9.33
CA ASP A 132 16.76 -11.78 -10.71
C ASP A 132 16.83 -13.32 -10.76
N PRO A 133 15.92 -14.02 -11.49
CA PRO A 133 14.76 -13.47 -12.20
C PRO A 133 13.59 -13.07 -11.28
N ILE A 134 12.69 -12.23 -11.79
CA ILE A 134 11.38 -11.94 -11.19
C ILE A 134 10.32 -12.84 -11.84
N LEU A 135 9.59 -13.60 -11.03
CA LEU A 135 8.61 -14.59 -11.49
C LEU A 135 7.19 -14.15 -11.13
N LEU A 136 6.37 -13.86 -12.14
CA LEU A 136 4.97 -13.49 -11.94
C LEU A 136 4.08 -14.74 -11.92
N ILE A 137 3.33 -14.95 -10.83
CA ILE A 137 2.43 -16.10 -10.66
C ILE A 137 1.06 -15.60 -10.20
N GLY A 138 0.01 -16.05 -10.88
CA GLY A 138 -1.37 -15.65 -10.55
C GLY A 138 -1.70 -14.21 -10.96
N GLN A 139 -0.92 -13.65 -11.89
CA GLN A 139 -1.10 -12.31 -12.41
C GLN A 139 -2.03 -12.32 -13.64
N ASP A 140 -3.27 -12.79 -13.43
CA ASP A 140 -4.22 -13.04 -14.50
C ASP A 140 -4.63 -11.76 -15.25
N LEU A 141 -4.82 -10.64 -14.54
CA LEU A 141 -5.25 -9.34 -15.12
C LEU A 141 -6.49 -9.44 -16.03
N ALA A 142 -7.33 -10.44 -15.76
CA ALA A 142 -8.54 -10.77 -16.49
C ALA A 142 -9.44 -11.62 -15.58
N TYR A 143 -10.71 -11.74 -15.96
CA TYR A 143 -11.71 -12.58 -15.32
C TYR A 143 -11.59 -14.05 -15.75
N THR A 144 -10.40 -14.65 -15.56
CA THR A 144 -10.11 -16.05 -15.91
C THR A 144 -11.09 -16.98 -15.19
N GLY A 145 -11.69 -17.90 -15.93
CA GLY A 145 -12.71 -18.80 -15.37
C GLY A 145 -13.94 -18.08 -14.81
N ARG A 146 -14.17 -16.82 -15.21
CA ARG A 146 -15.23 -15.94 -14.68
C ARG A 146 -15.09 -15.65 -13.19
N MET A 147 -13.86 -15.64 -12.67
CA MET A 147 -13.53 -15.33 -11.28
C MET A 147 -12.84 -13.97 -11.19
N ILE A 148 -13.01 -13.25 -10.07
CA ILE A 148 -12.31 -11.96 -9.84
C ILE A 148 -11.08 -12.10 -8.94
N HIS A 149 -10.98 -13.21 -8.22
CA HIS A 149 -9.84 -13.60 -7.39
C HIS A 149 -9.71 -15.12 -7.39
N SER A 150 -8.54 -15.62 -6.95
CA SER A 150 -8.33 -17.04 -6.72
C SER A 150 -9.36 -17.60 -5.72
N PRO A 151 -9.84 -18.85 -5.91
CA PRO A 151 -10.64 -19.54 -4.91
C PRO A 151 -9.95 -19.57 -3.54
N GLY A 152 -10.74 -19.48 -2.47
CA GLY A 152 -10.21 -19.55 -1.10
C GLY A 152 -9.79 -18.20 -0.50
N THR A 153 -9.85 -17.10 -1.25
CA THR A 153 -9.73 -15.75 -0.67
C THR A 153 -10.88 -15.45 0.29
N HIS A 154 -10.67 -14.47 1.18
CA HIS A 154 -11.71 -14.02 2.12
C HIS A 154 -13.00 -13.57 1.40
N HIS A 155 -12.88 -12.85 0.28
CA HIS A 155 -14.04 -12.42 -0.51
C HIS A 155 -14.88 -13.60 -0.96
N THR A 156 -14.26 -14.61 -1.56
CA THR A 156 -14.95 -15.83 -1.99
C THR A 156 -15.60 -16.55 -0.81
N ARG A 157 -14.88 -16.73 0.31
CA ARG A 157 -15.44 -17.36 1.52
C ARG A 157 -16.65 -16.61 2.05
N ARG A 158 -16.61 -15.27 2.07
CA ARG A 158 -17.73 -14.45 2.51
C ARG A 158 -18.94 -14.62 1.58
N TRP A 159 -18.77 -14.61 0.26
CA TRP A 159 -19.88 -14.82 -0.67
C TRP A 159 -20.48 -16.21 -0.58
N LEU A 160 -19.70 -17.24 -0.29
CA LEU A 160 -20.23 -18.59 -0.09
C LEU A 160 -21.28 -18.64 1.03
N THR A 161 -21.21 -17.76 2.04
CA THR A 161 -22.22 -17.67 3.11
C THR A 161 -23.56 -17.06 2.67
N THR A 162 -23.60 -16.42 1.50
CA THR A 162 -24.81 -15.77 0.96
C THR A 162 -25.44 -16.53 -0.22
N VAL A 163 -24.83 -17.66 -0.60
CA VAL A 163 -25.31 -18.50 -1.70
C VAL A 163 -26.60 -19.21 -1.29
N HIS A 164 -27.58 -19.19 -2.18
CA HIS A 164 -28.84 -19.93 -2.04
C HIS A 164 -29.39 -20.27 -3.44
N ARG A 165 -30.53 -20.97 -3.51
CA ARG A 165 -31.12 -21.54 -4.75
C ARG A 165 -31.17 -20.58 -5.95
N THR A 166 -31.40 -19.29 -5.72
CA THR A 166 -31.54 -18.26 -6.78
C THR A 166 -30.35 -17.28 -6.85
N ASN A 167 -29.31 -17.51 -6.05
CA ASN A 167 -28.14 -16.63 -5.96
C ASN A 167 -26.88 -17.49 -5.79
N SER A 168 -26.36 -18.01 -6.90
CA SER A 168 -25.12 -18.79 -6.89
C SER A 168 -23.89 -17.88 -6.76
N LEU A 169 -22.73 -18.48 -6.46
CA LEU A 169 -21.46 -17.75 -6.49
C LEU A 169 -21.20 -17.13 -7.87
N SER A 170 -21.54 -17.83 -8.95
CA SER A 170 -21.41 -17.30 -10.31
C SER A 170 -22.33 -16.10 -10.52
N THR A 171 -23.58 -16.12 -10.03
CA THR A 171 -24.48 -14.96 -10.09
C THR A 171 -23.91 -13.75 -9.35
N ILE A 172 -23.37 -13.95 -8.14
CA ILE A 172 -22.74 -12.89 -7.35
C ILE A 172 -21.58 -12.26 -8.13
N ILE A 173 -20.66 -13.09 -8.64
CA ILE A 173 -19.49 -12.63 -9.37
C ILE A 173 -19.90 -11.91 -10.65
N GLN A 174 -20.84 -12.47 -11.41
CA GLN A 174 -21.33 -11.84 -12.64
C GLN A 174 -21.93 -10.46 -12.35
N ARG A 175 -22.73 -10.29 -11.27
CA ARG A 175 -23.24 -8.97 -10.89
C ARG A 175 -22.14 -7.96 -10.55
N ILE A 176 -21.01 -8.40 -10.02
CA ILE A 176 -19.84 -7.53 -9.76
C ILE A 176 -19.19 -7.14 -11.09
N VAL A 177 -18.93 -8.12 -11.95
CA VAL A 177 -18.30 -7.90 -13.26
C VAL A 177 -19.16 -7.00 -14.15
N HIS A 178 -20.49 -7.16 -14.15
CA HIS A 178 -21.41 -6.32 -14.94
C HIS A 178 -21.45 -4.84 -14.51
N LYS A 179 -20.95 -4.51 -13.32
CA LYS A 179 -20.83 -3.12 -12.85
C LYS A 179 -19.53 -2.45 -13.28
N ARG A 180 -18.64 -3.19 -13.95
CA ARG A 180 -17.33 -2.72 -14.39
C ARG A 180 -17.39 -2.38 -15.86
N GLU A 181 -16.53 -1.45 -16.27
CA GLU A 181 -16.28 -1.18 -17.69
C GLU A 181 -15.44 -2.30 -18.28
N THR A 182 -16.12 -3.38 -18.70
CA THR A 182 -15.46 -4.59 -19.21
C THR A 182 -15.06 -4.46 -20.67
N MET A 183 -13.95 -5.11 -21.02
CA MET A 183 -13.44 -5.19 -22.39
C MET A 183 -12.80 -6.56 -22.64
N LEU A 184 -12.53 -6.87 -23.91
CA LEU A 184 -11.75 -8.05 -24.29
C LEU A 184 -10.30 -7.63 -24.54
N THR A 185 -9.37 -8.50 -24.14
CA THR A 185 -7.94 -8.35 -24.46
C THR A 185 -7.36 -9.71 -24.88
N GLU A 186 -6.17 -9.71 -25.47
CA GLU A 186 -5.50 -10.94 -25.87
C GLU A 186 -5.19 -11.81 -24.64
N GLY A 187 -5.56 -13.10 -24.68
CA GLY A 187 -5.25 -14.04 -23.61
C GLY A 187 -3.97 -14.84 -23.85
N LEU A 188 -3.40 -15.40 -22.78
CA LEU A 188 -2.17 -16.21 -22.84
C LEU A 188 -2.29 -17.47 -23.73
N ALA A 189 -3.49 -17.97 -23.95
CA ALA A 189 -3.78 -19.13 -24.81
C ALA A 189 -4.13 -18.73 -26.26
N GLY A 190 -3.90 -17.47 -26.66
CA GLY A 190 -4.21 -16.95 -27.99
C GLY A 190 -5.70 -16.67 -28.24
N ARG A 191 -6.57 -16.91 -27.25
CA ARG A 191 -7.99 -16.57 -27.30
C ARG A 191 -8.26 -15.30 -26.48
N PRO A 192 -9.18 -14.42 -26.90
CA PRO A 192 -9.54 -13.25 -26.12
C PRO A 192 -10.06 -13.62 -24.72
N VAL A 193 -9.70 -12.83 -23.72
CA VAL A 193 -10.18 -12.96 -22.34
C VAL A 193 -10.90 -11.70 -21.90
N LEU A 194 -11.93 -11.86 -21.07
CA LEU A 194 -12.67 -10.74 -20.49
C LEU A 194 -11.84 -10.10 -19.39
N THR A 195 -11.68 -8.78 -19.44
CA THR A 195 -11.04 -7.96 -18.42
C THR A 195 -11.88 -6.69 -18.17
N ASP A 196 -11.40 -5.78 -17.34
CA ASP A 196 -11.97 -4.44 -17.22
C ASP A 196 -10.91 -3.35 -17.39
N TYR A 197 -11.36 -2.11 -17.47
CA TYR A 197 -10.47 -0.95 -17.61
C TYR A 197 -9.35 -0.92 -16.56
N VAL A 198 -9.65 -1.23 -15.30
CA VAL A 198 -8.68 -1.14 -14.19
C VAL A 198 -7.64 -2.26 -14.29
N LEU A 199 -8.05 -3.50 -14.53
CA LEU A 199 -7.14 -4.62 -14.75
C LEU A 199 -6.27 -4.42 -16.00
N ASN A 200 -6.84 -3.83 -17.05
CA ASN A 200 -6.10 -3.49 -18.26
C ASN A 200 -5.08 -2.35 -18.02
N LEU A 201 -5.39 -1.35 -17.18
CA LEU A 201 -4.40 -0.34 -16.76
C LEU A 201 -3.22 -0.98 -16.04
N TYR A 202 -3.46 -1.95 -15.15
CA TYR A 202 -2.37 -2.67 -14.48
C TYR A 202 -1.52 -3.48 -15.47
N ARG A 203 -2.15 -4.09 -16.49
CA ARG A 203 -1.44 -4.79 -17.58
C ARG A 203 -0.55 -3.83 -18.35
N GLN A 204 -1.08 -2.69 -18.77
CA GLN A 204 -0.32 -1.66 -19.48
C GLN A 204 0.83 -1.13 -18.64
N TRP A 205 0.63 -0.93 -17.34
CA TRP A 205 1.70 -0.54 -16.43
C TRP A 205 2.86 -1.55 -16.40
N PHE A 206 2.57 -2.86 -16.40
CA PHE A 206 3.63 -3.87 -16.53
C PHE A 206 4.33 -3.73 -17.88
N GLU A 207 3.59 -3.66 -18.98
CA GLU A 207 4.14 -3.55 -20.34
C GLU A 207 5.03 -2.31 -20.52
N GLU A 208 4.65 -1.18 -19.93
CA GLU A 208 5.41 0.07 -19.94
C GLU A 208 6.64 0.01 -19.02
N SER A 209 6.55 -0.74 -17.91
CA SER A 209 7.65 -0.83 -16.94
C SER A 209 8.76 -1.75 -17.42
N ILE A 210 8.44 -2.86 -18.10
CA ILE A 210 9.37 -3.94 -18.47
C ILE A 210 10.60 -3.46 -19.27
N PRO A 211 10.48 -2.60 -20.30
CA PRO A 211 11.65 -2.12 -21.04
C PRO A 211 12.71 -1.41 -20.18
N GLY A 212 12.31 -0.85 -19.03
CA GLY A 212 13.21 -0.19 -18.08
C GLY A 212 13.81 -1.12 -17.02
N VAL A 213 13.44 -2.41 -17.01
CA VAL A 213 13.88 -3.38 -16.01
C VAL A 213 15.15 -4.09 -16.49
N ARG A 214 16.18 -4.07 -15.63
CA ARG A 214 17.45 -4.80 -15.89
C ARG A 214 17.34 -6.30 -15.58
N ASN A 215 16.42 -6.67 -14.71
CA ASN A 215 16.18 -8.03 -14.24
C ASN A 215 15.41 -8.82 -15.30
N SER A 216 15.65 -10.12 -15.38
CA SER A 216 14.84 -11.03 -16.19
C SER A 216 13.45 -11.16 -15.57
N VAL A 217 12.39 -11.04 -16.38
CA VAL A 217 11.01 -11.18 -15.90
C VAL A 217 10.31 -12.29 -16.68
N PHE A 218 9.75 -13.25 -15.95
CA PHE A 218 8.99 -14.37 -16.53
C PHE A 218 7.57 -14.41 -15.99
N ASN A 219 6.60 -14.62 -16.89
CA ASN A 219 5.21 -14.87 -16.52
C ASN A 219 4.95 -16.37 -16.46
N LEU A 220 4.71 -16.87 -15.25
CA LEU A 220 4.37 -18.27 -14.98
C LEU A 220 2.86 -18.48 -14.80
N THR A 221 2.07 -17.42 -14.97
CA THR A 221 0.62 -17.49 -14.85
C THR A 221 0.04 -18.40 -15.94
N ARG A 222 -0.85 -19.31 -15.55
CA ARG A 222 -1.40 -20.34 -16.45
C ARG A 222 -2.49 -19.83 -17.39
N GLY A 223 -3.14 -18.72 -17.04
CA GLY A 223 -4.25 -18.12 -17.78
C GLY A 223 -4.31 -16.60 -17.60
N GLY A 224 -5.35 -15.98 -18.13
CA GLY A 224 -5.53 -14.53 -18.08
C GLY A 224 -4.98 -13.80 -19.30
N ALA A 225 -4.85 -12.49 -19.17
CA ALA A 225 -4.42 -11.58 -20.22
C ALA A 225 -2.93 -11.77 -20.54
N ARG A 226 -2.58 -11.66 -21.82
CA ARG A 226 -1.19 -11.59 -22.26
C ARG A 226 -0.61 -10.24 -21.86
N ILE A 227 0.48 -10.29 -21.10
CA ILE A 227 1.30 -9.12 -20.77
C ILE A 227 2.43 -9.08 -21.81
N GLN A 228 2.40 -8.10 -22.69
CA GLN A 228 3.41 -7.93 -23.74
C GLN A 228 4.79 -7.61 -23.14
N GLY A 229 5.85 -8.04 -23.82
CA GLY A 229 7.24 -7.86 -23.38
C GLY A 229 7.70 -8.80 -22.26
N ILE A 230 6.82 -9.64 -21.70
CA ILE A 230 7.18 -10.65 -20.69
C ILE A 230 7.14 -12.05 -21.30
N GLU A 231 8.25 -12.76 -21.26
CA GLU A 231 8.31 -14.14 -21.73
C GLU A 231 7.48 -15.06 -20.80
N ARG A 232 6.63 -15.90 -21.40
CA ARG A 232 5.87 -16.91 -20.67
C ARG A 232 6.72 -18.17 -20.49
N ARG A 233 6.82 -18.66 -19.26
CA ARG A 233 7.44 -19.95 -18.95
C ARG A 233 6.55 -20.80 -18.04
N THR A 234 6.83 -22.09 -17.98
CA THR A 234 6.31 -22.99 -16.95
C THR A 234 7.38 -23.21 -15.89
N ILE A 235 6.99 -23.71 -14.71
CA ILE A 235 7.93 -23.94 -13.61
C ILE A 235 8.96 -25.01 -13.97
N GLU A 236 8.59 -25.97 -14.80
CA GLU A 236 9.46 -27.04 -15.30
C GLU A 236 10.54 -26.52 -16.25
N GLN A 237 10.32 -25.36 -16.87
CA GLN A 237 11.30 -24.70 -17.74
C GLN A 237 12.29 -23.82 -16.97
N LEU A 238 12.16 -23.75 -15.64
CA LEU A 238 13.03 -22.95 -14.79
C LEU A 238 14.18 -23.78 -14.22
N ASP A 239 15.39 -23.36 -14.52
CA ASP A 239 16.60 -23.84 -13.86
C ASP A 239 17.03 -22.83 -12.79
N LEU A 240 16.55 -23.03 -11.55
CA LEU A 240 16.85 -22.15 -10.42
C LEU A 240 17.66 -22.92 -9.37
N PRO A 241 18.80 -22.40 -8.90
CA PRO A 241 19.58 -23.05 -7.86
C PRO A 241 18.82 -23.07 -6.53
N LEU A 242 19.11 -24.07 -5.69
CA LEU A 242 18.67 -24.04 -4.29
C LEU A 242 19.24 -22.82 -3.59
N GLN A 243 18.38 -22.10 -2.88
CA GLN A 243 18.75 -20.91 -2.13
C GLN A 243 18.79 -21.25 -0.65
N THR A 244 19.92 -20.98 -0.01
CA THR A 244 20.02 -21.07 1.44
C THR A 244 19.83 -19.70 2.06
N ASN A 245 19.08 -19.66 3.17
CA ASN A 245 18.97 -18.48 4.02
C ASN A 245 18.51 -17.20 3.28
N LEU A 246 17.47 -17.31 2.44
CA LEU A 246 16.87 -16.16 1.72
C LEU A 246 16.54 -14.97 2.64
N LEU A 247 16.16 -15.25 3.89
CA LEU A 247 15.82 -14.24 4.88
C LEU A 247 17.04 -13.55 5.52
N ALA A 248 18.27 -14.06 5.38
CA ALA A 248 19.46 -13.42 5.95
C ALA A 248 19.72 -12.02 5.38
N ARG A 249 19.30 -11.77 4.13
CA ARG A 249 19.37 -10.42 3.53
C ARG A 249 18.53 -9.39 4.30
N PHE A 250 17.59 -9.85 5.12
CA PHE A 250 16.73 -9.05 5.97
C PHE A 250 17.04 -9.23 7.45
N ALA A 251 18.25 -9.68 7.83
CA ALA A 251 18.62 -9.89 9.23
C ALA A 251 18.52 -8.61 10.08
N ASN A 252 18.71 -7.44 9.46
CA ASN A 252 18.56 -6.14 10.12
C ASN A 252 17.11 -5.64 10.20
N ALA A 253 16.16 -6.35 9.55
CA ALA A 253 14.74 -6.01 9.63
C ALA A 253 14.27 -6.28 11.06
N ARG A 254 13.63 -5.28 11.67
CA ARG A 254 13.22 -5.36 13.07
C ARG A 254 11.81 -5.95 13.17
N PRO A 255 11.51 -6.76 14.20
CA PRO A 255 10.13 -7.09 14.56
C PRO A 255 9.33 -5.80 14.78
N ALA A 256 8.01 -5.84 14.61
CA ALA A 256 7.16 -4.72 15.02
C ALA A 256 7.27 -4.53 16.53
N HIS A 257 8.21 -3.71 16.94
CA HIS A 257 8.38 -3.32 18.33
C HIS A 257 7.33 -2.24 18.64
N PRO A 258 6.68 -2.26 19.81
CA PRO A 258 5.70 -1.24 20.20
C PRO A 258 6.27 0.19 20.29
N VAL A 259 7.60 0.32 20.25
CA VAL A 259 8.30 1.61 20.26
C VAL A 259 9.29 1.64 19.10
N PHE A 260 8.81 1.92 17.89
CA PHE A 260 9.66 2.28 16.76
C PHE A 260 10.28 3.65 17.04
N ARG A 261 11.39 3.71 17.77
CA ARG A 261 12.19 4.94 17.91
C ARG A 261 12.93 5.17 16.59
N HIS A 262 12.22 5.59 15.55
CA HIS A 262 12.85 6.31 14.45
C HIS A 262 13.39 7.64 14.98
N THR A 263 14.40 8.19 14.33
CA THR A 263 14.85 9.56 14.57
C THR A 263 13.70 10.49 14.20
N VAL A 264 12.89 10.87 15.19
CA VAL A 264 11.83 11.84 14.98
C VAL A 264 12.48 13.21 14.82
N ASN A 265 11.93 14.04 13.95
CA ASN A 265 12.45 15.38 13.69
C ASN A 265 12.38 16.26 14.96
N GLU A 266 13.50 16.37 15.67
CA GLU A 266 13.57 17.07 16.96
C GLU A 266 13.29 18.56 16.80
N ARG A 267 13.74 19.15 15.69
CA ARG A 267 13.49 20.57 15.38
C ARG A 267 12.01 20.83 15.21
N LEU A 268 11.30 19.96 14.49
CA LEU A 268 9.85 20.04 14.36
C LEU A 268 9.18 19.99 15.74
N TYR A 269 9.55 19.04 16.60
CA TYR A 269 8.96 18.93 17.93
C TYR A 269 9.22 20.17 18.80
N SER A 270 10.45 20.70 18.77
CA SER A 270 10.82 21.93 19.46
C SER A 270 10.02 23.14 18.97
N ASP A 271 9.94 23.34 17.65
CA ASP A 271 9.21 24.47 17.05
C ASP A 271 7.70 24.36 17.29
N LEU A 272 7.14 23.15 17.26
CA LEU A 272 5.73 22.87 17.59
C LEU A 272 5.42 23.20 19.05
N ASN A 273 6.29 22.80 19.99
CA ASN A 273 6.12 23.14 21.39
C ASN A 273 6.19 24.65 21.63
N ARG A 274 7.16 25.34 21.00
CA ARG A 274 7.27 26.81 21.06
C ARG A 274 5.99 27.47 20.57
N PHE A 275 5.48 27.03 19.41
CA PHE A 275 4.22 27.53 18.85
C PHE A 275 3.05 27.34 19.83
N LEU A 276 2.96 26.18 20.49
CA LEU A 276 1.88 25.86 21.42
C LEU A 276 2.01 26.51 22.80
N SER A 277 3.22 26.93 23.21
CA SER A 277 3.51 27.55 24.51
C SER A 277 3.41 29.08 24.53
N GLU A 278 3.44 29.73 23.37
CA GLU A 278 3.24 31.17 23.24
C GLU A 278 1.79 31.52 23.67
N ASP A 279 1.66 32.08 24.88
CA ASP A 279 0.39 32.41 25.54
C ASP A 279 -0.48 33.40 24.76
N ASP A 280 -1.80 33.20 24.84
CA ASP A 280 -2.88 33.81 24.06
C ASP A 280 -3.34 35.17 24.63
N ASP A 281 -2.44 35.95 25.23
CA ASP A 281 -2.82 37.16 25.98
C ASP A 281 -3.10 38.40 25.10
N SER A 282 -2.85 38.34 23.78
CA SER A 282 -3.24 39.43 22.89
C SER A 282 -3.54 39.02 21.45
N ARG A 283 -4.84 38.88 21.14
CA ARG A 283 -5.51 39.00 19.82
C ARG A 283 -5.42 37.79 18.86
N GLN A 284 -6.59 37.19 18.67
CA GLN A 284 -7.01 36.20 17.65
C GLN A 284 -6.52 36.43 16.20
N VAL A 285 -6.13 37.65 15.80
CA VAL A 285 -5.55 37.93 14.47
C VAL A 285 -4.13 37.32 14.32
N GLU A 286 -3.46 37.03 15.45
CA GLU A 286 -2.09 36.54 15.49
C GLU A 286 -1.97 35.04 15.17
N LEU A 287 -2.93 34.20 15.60
CA LEU A 287 -2.80 32.74 15.47
C LEU A 287 -2.75 32.26 14.02
N LYS A 288 -3.64 32.79 13.16
CA LYS A 288 -3.64 32.42 11.73
C LYS A 288 -2.32 32.80 11.06
N GLN A 289 -1.80 34.00 11.35
CA GLN A 289 -0.54 34.47 10.78
C GLN A 289 0.66 33.67 11.31
N ARG A 290 0.70 33.39 12.62
CA ARG A 290 1.70 32.50 13.24
C ARG A 290 1.66 31.11 12.62
N ALA A 291 0.46 30.56 12.41
CA ALA A 291 0.29 29.25 11.79
C ALA A 291 0.76 29.23 10.33
N GLU A 292 0.48 30.28 9.54
CA GLU A 292 1.00 30.38 8.17
C GLU A 292 2.53 30.42 8.16
N LYS A 293 3.17 31.21 9.04
CA LYS A 293 4.64 31.21 9.19
C LYS A 293 5.18 29.83 9.58
N PHE A 294 4.49 29.13 10.48
CA PHE A 294 4.84 27.75 10.85
C PHE A 294 4.72 26.80 9.64
N PHE A 295 3.67 26.92 8.84
CA PHE A 295 3.48 26.11 7.63
C PHE A 295 4.39 26.51 6.46
N GLU A 296 4.90 27.74 6.41
CA GLU A 296 5.97 28.11 5.46
C GLU A 296 7.27 27.36 5.77
N HIS A 297 7.59 27.18 7.05
CA HIS A 297 8.72 26.37 7.50
C HIS A 297 8.43 24.86 7.36
N TYR A 298 7.17 24.44 7.53
CA TYR A 298 6.73 23.05 7.47
C TYR A 298 5.53 22.85 6.52
N PRO A 299 5.73 22.96 5.18
CA PRO A 299 4.62 22.91 4.22
C PRO A 299 3.76 21.65 4.28
N ALA A 300 4.38 20.49 4.56
CA ALA A 300 3.70 19.22 4.69
C ALA A 300 2.71 19.15 5.88
N LEU A 301 2.81 20.07 6.85
CA LEU A 301 1.88 20.17 7.97
C LEU A 301 0.66 21.04 7.67
N ARG A 302 0.63 21.77 6.55
CA ARG A 302 -0.51 22.60 6.16
C ARG A 302 -1.81 21.80 6.03
N ILE A 303 -1.71 20.48 5.85
CA ILE A 303 -2.87 19.57 5.89
C ILE A 303 -3.66 19.65 7.21
N LEU A 304 -3.01 19.96 8.34
CA LEU A 304 -3.64 20.09 9.65
C LEU A 304 -4.62 21.27 9.72
N SER A 305 -4.45 22.29 8.89
CA SER A 305 -5.39 23.40 8.80
C SER A 305 -6.54 23.12 7.82
N ARG A 306 -6.38 22.14 6.93
CA ARG A 306 -7.37 21.80 5.89
C ARG A 306 -8.68 21.30 6.47
N ARG A 307 -8.63 20.47 7.53
CA ARG A 307 -9.83 19.96 8.21
C ARG A 307 -10.69 21.11 8.76
N ALA A 308 -10.04 22.05 9.44
CA ALA A 308 -10.67 23.27 9.95
C ALA A 308 -11.30 24.08 8.81
N GLY A 309 -10.57 24.31 7.73
CA GLY A 309 -11.07 25.05 6.55
C GLY A 309 -12.22 24.36 5.81
N ILE A 310 -12.24 23.02 5.72
CA ILE A 310 -13.36 22.27 5.14
C ILE A 310 -14.60 22.38 6.03
N TYR A 311 -14.45 22.26 7.35
CA TYR A 311 -15.57 22.39 8.28
C TYR A 311 -16.24 23.77 8.18
N VAL A 312 -15.44 24.84 8.19
CA VAL A 312 -15.94 26.22 8.06
C VAL A 312 -16.66 26.40 6.73
N ARG A 313 -16.06 25.95 5.62
CA ARG A 313 -16.71 26.05 4.28
C ARG A 313 -18.03 25.30 4.22
N ARG A 314 -18.12 24.09 4.78
CA ARG A 314 -19.36 23.29 4.81
C ARG A 314 -20.46 23.93 5.65
N ASN A 315 -20.10 24.77 6.63
CA ASN A 315 -21.05 25.41 7.55
C ASN A 315 -21.14 26.92 7.34
N ALA A 316 -20.66 27.45 6.21
CA ALA A 316 -20.58 28.89 5.96
C ALA A 316 -21.94 29.61 6.08
N ALA A 317 -23.03 28.95 5.66
CA ALA A 317 -24.39 29.50 5.78
C ALA A 317 -24.93 29.56 7.23
N ARG A 318 -24.27 28.89 8.19
CA ARG A 318 -24.71 28.78 9.60
C ARG A 318 -23.78 29.52 10.57
N LEU A 319 -22.65 30.02 10.10
CA LEU A 319 -21.61 30.62 10.93
C LEU A 319 -21.47 32.10 10.58
N SER A 320 -21.55 32.97 11.59
CA SER A 320 -21.09 34.35 11.44
C SER A 320 -19.57 34.35 11.18
N PRO A 321 -19.02 35.40 10.55
CA PRO A 321 -17.57 35.49 10.28
C PRO A 321 -16.70 35.30 11.54
N GLU A 322 -17.14 35.83 12.68
CA GLU A 322 -16.46 35.66 13.98
C GLU A 322 -16.51 34.20 14.46
N ARG A 323 -17.68 33.55 14.37
CA ARG A 323 -17.82 32.13 14.75
C ARG A 323 -17.03 31.21 13.83
N ALA A 324 -17.02 31.49 12.53
CA ALA A 324 -16.21 30.76 11.56
C ALA A 324 -14.72 30.83 11.90
N ARG A 325 -14.24 32.01 12.31
CA ARG A 325 -12.86 32.23 12.74
C ARG A 325 -12.54 31.43 14.02
N GLY A 326 -13.32 31.58 15.09
CA GLY A 326 -13.08 30.87 16.34
C GLY A 326 -13.16 29.34 16.20
N VAL A 327 -14.04 28.84 15.32
CA VAL A 327 -14.10 27.41 14.98
C VAL A 327 -12.84 26.95 14.25
N TYR A 328 -12.35 27.72 13.28
CA TYR A 328 -11.12 27.40 12.55
C TYR A 328 -9.92 27.31 13.51
N GLU A 329 -9.74 28.30 14.37
CA GLU A 329 -8.64 28.41 15.32
C GLU A 329 -8.65 27.25 16.32
N ARG A 330 -9.83 26.92 16.86
CA ARG A 330 -10.01 25.79 17.76
C ARG A 330 -9.59 24.48 17.11
N TYR A 331 -10.10 24.17 15.92
CA TYR A 331 -9.75 22.94 15.21
C TYR A 331 -8.27 22.89 14.82
N LEU A 332 -7.68 24.03 14.45
CA LEU A 332 -6.26 24.12 14.14
C LEU A 332 -5.40 23.78 15.37
N LEU A 333 -5.69 24.40 16.52
CA LEU A 333 -5.00 24.12 17.78
C LEU A 333 -5.21 22.67 18.24
N GLU A 334 -6.42 22.13 18.11
CA GLU A 334 -6.71 20.73 18.40
C GLU A 334 -5.84 19.78 17.57
N ASN A 335 -5.74 20.00 16.26
CA ASN A 335 -4.92 19.17 15.36
C ASN A 335 -3.42 19.30 15.67
N LEU A 336 -2.92 20.51 15.98
CA LEU A 336 -1.51 20.72 16.33
C LEU A 336 -1.16 20.10 17.69
N ARG A 337 -2.06 20.19 18.69
CA ARG A 337 -1.92 19.50 19.98
C ARG A 337 -2.04 17.99 19.85
N GLU A 338 -2.80 17.48 18.89
CA GLU A 338 -2.85 16.05 18.58
C GLU A 338 -1.52 15.57 18.01
N LEU A 339 -0.91 16.34 17.10
CA LEU A 339 0.44 16.06 16.60
C LEU A 339 1.47 16.12 17.74
N GLU A 340 1.47 17.16 18.58
CA GLU A 340 2.42 17.25 19.71
C GLU A 340 2.30 16.03 20.63
N ARG A 341 1.08 15.65 20.99
CA ARG A 341 0.83 14.47 21.84
C ARG A 341 1.29 13.17 21.19
N SER A 342 1.21 13.03 19.87
CA SER A 342 1.69 11.84 19.17
C SER A 342 3.22 11.79 19.08
N LEU A 343 3.90 12.95 19.08
CA LEU A 343 5.36 13.04 19.08
C LEU A 343 5.98 12.94 20.47
N ARG A 344 5.26 13.36 21.52
CA ARG A 344 5.73 13.38 22.91
C ARG A 344 6.40 12.08 23.39
N PRO A 345 5.88 10.87 23.10
CA PRO A 345 6.51 9.62 23.57
C PRO A 345 7.92 9.37 23.02
N TYR A 346 8.31 10.04 21.93
CA TYR A 346 9.65 9.92 21.34
C TYR A 346 10.69 10.82 22.02
N PHE A 347 10.25 11.85 22.75
CA PHE A 347 11.10 12.85 23.39
C PHE A 347 11.01 12.85 24.92
N ALA A 348 10.02 12.16 25.49
CA ALA A 348 9.97 11.90 26.91
C ALA A 348 11.19 11.07 27.32
N LYS A 349 12.10 11.68 28.11
CA LYS A 349 13.21 10.96 28.74
C LYS A 349 12.61 9.77 29.51
N THR A 350 13.13 8.58 29.23
CA THR A 350 12.79 7.36 29.98
C THR A 350 13.48 7.41 31.33
#